data_AF-A0A815WX74-F1
#
_entry.id   AF-A0A815WX74-F1
#
_cell.length_a   1.000
_cell.length_b   1.000
_cell.length_c   1.000
_cell.angle_alpha   90.00
_cell.angle_beta   90.00
_cell.angle_gamma   90.00
#
_symmetry.space_group_name_H-M   'P 1'
#
loop_
_entity.id
_entity.type
_entity.pdbx_description
1 polymer ?
#
loop_
_entity_poly.entity_id
_entity_poly.type
_entity_poly.pdbx_seq_one_letter_code
_entity_poly.pdbx_strand_id
1 'polypeptide(L)'
;MAYLPFDLVDGIFEKENLLNLPENQLYYRQMLGLEKHTPFECIGQVPEVQLAFELAHRKGLQGVAMDTYLSEVSSDQNWLDIITKYTRVASEDTTNMPHSIKMRILPLMDCASIDARKQLAAILDLPNI
;
A
#
# COMPACT_ATOMS: atom_id res chain seq x y z
N MET A 1 8.98 -1.07 3.94
CA MET A 1 8.62 -2.25 4.73
C MET A 1 7.39 -2.99 4.18
N ALA A 2 6.29 -2.30 3.83
CA ALA A 2 5.15 -2.96 3.16
C ALA A 2 5.52 -3.62 1.82
N TYR A 3 6.25 -2.90 0.95
CA TYR A 3 6.61 -3.35 -0.40
C TYR A 3 8.10 -3.65 -0.59
N LEU A 4 8.95 -3.21 0.34
CA LEU A 4 10.41 -3.37 0.30
C LEU A 4 10.89 -4.26 1.46
N PRO A 5 11.99 -5.01 1.28
CA PRO A 5 12.60 -5.81 2.35
C PRO A 5 12.95 -4.97 3.59
N PHE A 6 12.83 -5.55 4.78
CA PHE A 6 13.17 -4.87 6.04
C PHE A 6 14.62 -4.43 6.09
N ASP A 7 15.55 -5.36 5.85
CA ASP A 7 17.00 -5.09 5.92
C ASP A 7 17.44 -3.90 5.05
N LEU A 8 16.81 -3.75 3.89
CA LEU A 8 17.10 -2.63 2.99
C LEU A 8 16.64 -1.30 3.59
N VAL A 9 15.44 -1.26 4.16
CA VAL A 9 14.86 -0.04 4.73
C VAL A 9 15.56 0.32 6.04
N ASP A 10 15.79 -0.66 6.90
CA ASP A 10 16.50 -0.47 8.17
C ASP A 10 17.93 0.03 7.94
N GLY A 11 18.60 -0.42 6.88
CA GLY A 11 19.92 0.09 6.49
C GLY A 11 19.93 1.58 6.11
N ILE A 12 18.83 2.11 5.58
CA ILE A 12 18.71 3.52 5.19
C ILE A 12 18.47 4.41 6.42
N PHE A 13 17.68 3.93 7.37
CA PHE A 13 17.29 4.68 8.57
C PHE A 13 18.11 4.30 9.81
N GLU A 14 19.30 3.73 9.62
CA GLU A 14 20.20 3.35 10.72
C GLU A 14 19.53 2.45 11.79
N LYS A 15 18.59 1.60 11.37
CA LYS A 15 17.75 0.71 12.20
C LYS A 15 16.76 1.43 13.13
N GLU A 16 16.54 2.73 12.93
CA GLU A 16 15.51 3.47 13.65
C GLU A 16 14.12 3.10 13.12
N ASN A 17 13.25 2.64 14.02
CA ASN A 17 11.87 2.34 13.67
C ASN A 17 11.03 3.62 13.65
N LEU A 18 10.80 4.14 12.44
CA LEU A 18 10.03 5.37 12.22
C LEU A 18 8.60 5.32 12.75
N LEU A 19 8.01 4.12 12.93
CA LEU A 19 6.68 3.95 13.52
C LEU A 19 6.64 4.30 15.02
N ASN A 20 7.78 4.39 15.68
CA ASN A 20 7.90 4.71 17.11
C ASN A 20 8.21 6.18 17.37
N LEU A 21 8.59 6.95 16.34
CA LEU A 21 8.98 8.35 16.50
C LEU A 21 7.77 9.20 16.93
N PRO A 22 7.81 9.86 18.10
CA PRO A 22 6.70 10.67 18.60
C PRO A 22 6.22 11.74 17.62
N GLU A 23 7.14 12.39 16.93
CA GLU A 23 6.90 13.42 15.92
C GLU A 23 6.12 12.90 14.71
N ASN A 24 6.18 11.59 14.43
CA ASN A 24 5.50 10.98 13.29
C ASN A 24 4.07 10.54 13.60
N GLN A 25 3.70 10.42 14.88
CA GLN A 25 2.42 9.80 15.27
C GLN A 25 1.22 10.57 14.74
N LEU A 26 1.27 11.90 14.78
CA LEU A 26 0.21 12.75 14.21
C LEU A 26 0.01 12.46 12.72
N TYR A 27 1.10 12.33 11.96
CA TYR A 27 1.03 12.07 10.53
C TYR A 27 0.51 10.67 10.22
N TYR A 28 0.89 9.65 10.99
CA TYR A 28 0.33 8.31 10.81
C TYR A 28 -1.18 8.28 11.07
N ARG A 29 -1.67 8.90 12.14
CA ARG A 29 -3.12 9.02 12.41
C ARG A 29 -3.86 9.71 11.27
N GLN A 30 -3.30 10.80 10.76
CA GLN A 30 -3.83 11.52 9.60
C GLN A 30 -3.89 10.66 8.34
N MET A 31 -2.82 9.95 7.99
CA MET A 31 -2.79 9.06 6.83
C MET A 31 -3.75 7.87 6.96
N LEU A 32 -3.97 7.38 8.19
CA LEU A 32 -4.93 6.32 8.49
C LEU A 32 -6.40 6.79 8.47
N GLY A 33 -6.64 8.08 8.28
CA GLY A 33 -7.98 8.67 8.27
C GLY A 33 -8.59 8.88 9.67
N LEU A 34 -7.77 8.83 10.71
CA LEU A 34 -8.18 9.03 12.11
C LEU A 34 -8.21 10.50 12.53
N GLU A 35 -7.78 11.40 11.64
CA GLU A 35 -7.77 12.85 11.84
C GLU A 35 -8.38 13.57 10.64
N LYS A 36 -8.72 14.86 10.81
CA LYS A 36 -9.42 15.66 9.78
C LYS A 36 -8.56 16.06 8.58
N HIS A 37 -7.24 16.11 8.75
CA HIS A 37 -6.32 16.53 7.70
C HIS A 37 -5.72 15.32 7.02
N THR A 38 -5.83 15.28 5.69
CA THR A 38 -5.05 14.36 4.86
C THR A 38 -3.71 15.01 4.60
N PRO A 39 -2.59 14.46 5.10
CA PRO A 39 -1.30 15.08 4.92
C PRO A 39 -0.86 14.70 3.50
N PHE A 40 -0.76 15.72 2.63
CA PHE A 40 -0.20 15.66 1.27
C PHE A 40 -0.98 14.80 0.24
N GLU A 41 -1.20 15.38 -0.94
CA GLU A 41 -1.86 14.70 -2.07
C GLU A 41 -1.06 13.48 -2.61
N CYS A 42 0.22 13.36 -2.25
CA CYS A 42 1.14 12.37 -2.80
C CYS A 42 1.30 11.08 -1.98
N ILE A 43 0.69 10.94 -0.80
CA ILE A 43 0.92 9.78 0.10
C ILE A 43 -0.13 8.66 -0.06
N GLY A 44 -0.91 8.72 -1.13
CA GLY A 44 -2.00 7.79 -1.38
C GLY A 44 -3.27 8.15 -0.64
N GLN A 45 -4.33 7.40 -0.91
CA GLN A 45 -5.62 7.58 -0.24
C GLN A 45 -5.68 6.71 1.03
N VAL A 46 -6.57 7.06 1.97
CA VAL A 46 -6.74 6.30 3.24
C VAL A 46 -6.80 4.77 3.04
N PRO A 47 -7.58 4.21 2.08
CA PRO A 47 -7.62 2.75 1.90
C PRO A 47 -6.28 2.15 1.42
N GLU A 48 -5.48 2.92 0.68
CA GLU A 48 -4.15 2.49 0.21
C GLU A 48 -3.14 2.47 1.36
N VAL A 49 -3.19 3.49 2.24
CA VAL A 49 -2.36 3.55 3.44
C VAL A 49 -2.72 2.40 4.37
N GLN A 50 -4.01 2.16 4.61
CA GLN A 50 -4.47 1.05 5.44
C GLN A 50 -4.03 -0.30 4.87
N LEU A 51 -4.10 -0.49 3.54
CA LEU A 51 -3.53 -1.67 2.88
C LEU A 51 -2.02 -1.79 3.14
N ALA A 52 -1.26 -0.70 3.04
CA ALA A 52 0.18 -0.73 3.31
C ALA A 52 0.49 -1.12 4.77
N PHE A 53 -0.31 -0.65 5.74
CA PHE A 53 -0.19 -1.04 7.14
C PHE A 53 -0.51 -2.52 7.34
N GLU A 54 -1.59 -3.03 6.75
CA GLU A 54 -1.93 -4.46 6.83
C GLU A 54 -0.81 -5.33 6.27
N LEU A 55 -0.28 -4.99 5.08
CA LEU A 55 0.82 -5.74 4.47
C LEU A 55 2.09 -5.72 5.34
N ALA A 56 2.40 -4.58 5.97
CA ALA A 56 3.54 -4.47 6.86
C ALA A 56 3.33 -5.27 8.15
N HIS A 57 2.13 -5.25 8.72
CA HIS A 57 1.74 -6.07 9.87
C HIS A 57 1.89 -7.56 9.59
N ARG A 58 1.36 -8.04 8.45
CA ARG A 58 1.49 -9.45 8.00
C ARG A 58 2.94 -9.88 7.80
N LYS A 59 3.83 -8.93 7.53
CA LYS A 59 5.28 -9.15 7.43
C LYS A 59 6.01 -9.06 8.78
N GLY A 60 5.30 -8.80 9.87
CA GLY A 60 5.85 -8.75 11.23
C GLY A 60 6.35 -7.37 11.66
N LEU A 61 6.02 -6.30 10.93
CA LEU A 61 6.36 -4.95 11.37
C LEU A 61 5.53 -4.56 12.61
N GLN A 62 6.21 -3.95 13.58
CA GLN A 62 5.62 -3.49 14.84
C GLN A 62 5.98 -2.02 15.09
N GLY A 63 5.26 -1.38 16.00
CA GLY A 63 5.55 -0.03 16.49
C GLY A 63 4.29 0.72 16.88
N VAL A 64 4.44 1.88 17.51
CA VAL A 64 3.33 2.66 18.09
C VAL A 64 2.24 2.98 17.06
N ALA A 65 2.64 3.37 15.84
CA ALA A 65 1.68 3.62 14.77
C ALA A 65 0.97 2.33 14.29
N MET A 66 1.63 1.17 14.36
CA MET A 66 1.01 -0.12 14.04
C MET A 66 -0.02 -0.51 15.11
N ASP A 67 0.28 -0.29 16.39
CA ASP A 67 -0.66 -0.53 17.48
C ASP A 67 -1.91 0.35 17.33
N THR A 68 -1.71 1.60 16.90
CA THR A 68 -2.80 2.53 16.56
C THR A 68 -3.66 1.98 15.42
N TYR A 69 -3.03 1.52 14.33
CA TYR A 69 -3.75 0.90 13.21
C TYR A 69 -4.59 -0.30 13.67
N LEU A 70 -4.00 -1.23 14.41
CA LEU A 70 -4.68 -2.46 14.86
C LEU A 70 -5.81 -2.20 15.85
N SER A 71 -5.75 -1.11 16.62
CA SER A 71 -6.75 -0.78 17.64
C SER A 71 -7.86 0.15 17.14
N GLU A 72 -7.56 1.05 16.19
CA GLU A 72 -8.50 2.10 15.77
C GLU A 72 -9.03 1.93 14.33
N VAL A 73 -8.41 1.09 13.50
CA VAL A 73 -8.86 0.83 12.12
C VAL A 73 -9.56 -0.53 12.05
N SER A 74 -10.73 -0.57 11.43
CA SER A 74 -11.49 -1.82 11.24
C SER A 74 -10.70 -2.85 10.44
N SER A 75 -10.65 -4.09 10.95
CA SER A 75 -10.08 -5.26 10.28
C SER A 75 -10.88 -5.75 9.08
N ASP A 76 -12.15 -5.35 8.97
CA ASP A 76 -13.12 -5.89 8.01
C ASP A 76 -13.13 -5.13 6.66
N GLN A 77 -11.97 -4.62 6.26
CA GLN A 77 -11.81 -3.95 4.98
C GLN A 77 -12.01 -4.94 3.83
N ASN A 78 -12.67 -4.51 2.75
CA ASN A 78 -12.74 -5.31 1.53
C ASN A 78 -11.40 -5.21 0.78
N TRP A 79 -10.41 -5.98 1.24
CA TRP A 79 -9.07 -5.99 0.68
C TRP A 79 -9.06 -6.36 -0.80
N LEU A 80 -9.98 -7.21 -1.25
CA LEU A 80 -10.11 -7.60 -2.65
C LEU A 80 -10.41 -6.40 -3.54
N ASP A 81 -11.39 -5.57 -3.15
CA ASP A 81 -11.77 -4.36 -3.89
C ASP A 81 -10.64 -3.32 -3.86
N ILE A 82 -10.00 -3.15 -2.71
CA ILE A 82 -8.89 -2.20 -2.52
C ILE A 82 -7.71 -2.58 -3.44
N ILE A 83 -7.26 -3.84 -3.38
CA ILE A 83 -6.17 -4.34 -4.22
C ILE A 83 -6.54 -4.17 -5.70
N THR A 84 -7.75 -4.56 -6.09
CA THR A 84 -8.22 -4.45 -7.49
C THR A 84 -8.19 -3.00 -7.96
N LYS A 85 -8.59 -2.05 -7.10
CA LYS A 85 -8.56 -0.62 -7.41
C LYS A 85 -7.14 -0.11 -7.63
N TYR A 86 -6.21 -0.38 -6.70
CA TYR A 86 -4.85 0.19 -6.73
C TYR A 86 -3.88 -0.55 -7.65
N THR A 87 -4.23 -1.75 -8.12
CA THR A 87 -3.44 -2.48 -9.13
C THR A 87 -4.02 -2.36 -10.53
N ARG A 88 -5.11 -1.62 -10.74
CA ARG A 88 -5.75 -1.47 -12.04
C ARG A 88 -4.86 -0.72 -13.02
N VAL A 89 -4.68 -1.30 -14.20
CA VAL A 89 -4.02 -0.64 -15.34
C VAL A 89 -5.08 0.01 -16.22
N ALA A 90 -4.73 1.16 -16.81
CA ALA A 90 -5.61 1.85 -17.77
C ALA A 90 -5.79 0.99 -19.03
N SER A 91 -7.03 0.87 -19.50
CA SER A 91 -7.31 0.18 -20.77
C SER A 91 -6.89 1.03 -21.97
N GLU A 92 -6.73 0.41 -23.14
CA GLU A 92 -6.36 1.09 -24.39
C GLU A 92 -7.20 2.35 -24.68
N ASP A 93 -8.49 2.31 -24.36
CA ASP A 93 -9.47 3.38 -24.59
C ASP A 93 -9.37 4.55 -23.59
N THR A 94 -8.72 4.34 -22.45
CA THR A 94 -8.68 5.34 -21.36
C THR A 94 -7.36 6.10 -21.27
N THR A 95 -6.33 5.66 -21.99
CA THR A 95 -5.02 6.30 -22.00
C THR A 95 -4.83 7.20 -23.22
N ASN A 96 -4.14 8.33 -23.05
CA ASN A 96 -3.74 9.24 -24.14
C ASN A 96 -2.35 8.91 -24.72
N MET A 97 -1.79 7.75 -24.38
CA MET A 97 -0.46 7.33 -24.82
C MET A 97 -0.43 7.07 -26.34
N PRO A 98 0.65 7.40 -27.05
CA PRO A 98 0.78 7.08 -28.48
C PRO A 98 0.63 5.58 -28.72
N HIS A 99 -0.07 5.20 -29.81
CA HIS A 99 -0.41 3.80 -30.10
C HIS A 99 0.82 2.87 -30.10
N SER A 100 1.93 3.31 -30.71
CA SER A 100 3.18 2.52 -30.75
C SER A 100 3.79 2.25 -29.37
N ILE A 101 3.55 3.12 -28.39
CA ILE A 101 3.98 2.91 -27.00
C ILE A 101 2.96 2.05 -26.25
N LYS A 102 1.65 2.30 -26.44
CA LYS A 102 0.57 1.50 -25.85
C LYS A 102 0.75 0.01 -26.12
N MET A 103 0.93 -0.35 -27.40
CA MET A 103 1.10 -1.74 -27.85
C MET A 103 2.30 -2.44 -27.22
N ARG A 104 3.30 -1.68 -26.76
CA ARG A 104 4.52 -2.23 -26.13
C ARG A 104 4.42 -2.29 -24.62
N ILE A 105 3.77 -1.33 -23.99
CA ILE A 105 3.83 -1.11 -22.54
C ILE A 105 2.60 -1.68 -21.81
N LEU A 106 1.39 -1.52 -22.36
CA LEU A 106 0.17 -1.96 -21.66
C LEU A 106 0.17 -3.48 -21.36
N PRO A 107 0.57 -4.37 -22.29
CA PRO A 107 0.62 -5.79 -21.97
C PRO A 107 1.59 -6.11 -20.82
N LEU A 108 2.72 -5.39 -20.72
CA LEU A 108 3.69 -5.56 -19.63
C LEU A 108 3.12 -5.09 -18.30
N MET A 109 2.42 -3.95 -18.31
CA MET A 109 1.76 -3.42 -17.12
C MET A 109 0.62 -4.34 -16.66
N ASP A 110 -0.17 -4.90 -17.58
CA ASP A 110 -1.24 -5.84 -17.26
C ASP A 110 -0.69 -7.12 -16.64
N CYS A 111 0.38 -7.69 -17.21
CA CYS A 111 1.06 -8.84 -16.61
C CYS A 111 1.57 -8.50 -15.20
N ALA A 112 2.26 -7.37 -15.02
CA ALA A 112 2.78 -6.94 -13.73
C ALA A 112 1.65 -6.69 -12.70
N SER A 113 0.51 -6.16 -13.15
CA SER A 113 -0.69 -5.96 -12.32
C SER A 113 -1.27 -7.28 -11.83
N ILE A 114 -1.35 -8.29 -12.70
CA ILE A 114 -1.82 -9.63 -12.32
C ILE A 114 -0.86 -10.25 -11.29
N ASP A 115 0.45 -10.15 -11.52
CA ASP A 115 1.44 -10.71 -10.60
C ASP A 115 1.42 -9.99 -9.25
N ALA A 116 1.30 -8.66 -9.24
CA ALA A 116 1.13 -7.88 -8.02
C ALA A 116 -0.12 -8.30 -7.24
N ARG A 117 -1.26 -8.47 -7.92
CA ARG A 117 -2.51 -8.94 -7.29
C ARG A 117 -2.36 -10.29 -6.62
N LYS A 118 -1.73 -11.25 -7.30
CA LYS A 118 -1.47 -12.59 -6.74
C LYS A 118 -0.59 -12.53 -5.49
N GLN A 119 0.48 -11.73 -5.55
CA GLN A 119 1.38 -11.56 -4.40
C GLN A 119 0.68 -10.92 -3.20
N LEU A 120 -0.11 -9.86 -3.44
CA LEU A 120 -0.87 -9.18 -2.39
C LEU A 120 -1.95 -10.08 -1.80
N ALA A 121 -2.68 -10.82 -2.64
CA ALA A 121 -3.68 -11.79 -2.21
C ALA A 121 -3.07 -12.88 -1.34
N ALA A 122 -1.90 -13.41 -1.72
CA ALA A 122 -1.18 -14.40 -0.94
C ALA A 122 -0.74 -13.90 0.44
N ILE A 123 -0.31 -12.64 0.55
CA ILE A 123 0.08 -12.03 1.85
C ILE A 123 -1.15 -11.84 2.76
N LEU A 124 -2.32 -11.61 2.17
CA LEU A 124 -3.56 -11.29 2.88
C LEU A 124 -4.49 -12.50 3.06
N ASP A 125 -4.02 -13.71 2.71
CA ASP A 125 -4.79 -14.96 2.75
C ASP A 125 -6.14 -14.89 1.98
N LEU A 126 -6.16 -14.14 0.87
CA LEU A 126 -7.33 -14.00 0.01
C LEU A 126 -7.41 -15.13 -1.03
N PRO A 127 -8.62 -15.45 -1.54
CA PRO A 127 -8.76 -16.40 -2.65
C PRO A 127 -7.95 -15.95 -3.87
N ASN A 128 -7.51 -16.91 -4.69
CA ASN A 128 -6.75 -16.61 -5.91
C ASN A 128 -7.53 -15.67 -6.83
N ILE A 129 -6.87 -14.58 -7.25
CA ILE A 129 -7.35 -13.53 -8.15
C ILE A 129 -6.42 -13.34 -9.35
#